data_AF-X6MZD1-F1
#
_entry.id   AF-X6MZD1-F1
#
_cell.length_a   1.000
_cell.length_b   1.000
_cell.length_c   1.000
_cell.angle_alpha   90.00
_cell.angle_beta   90.00
_cell.angle_gamma   90.00
#
_symmetry.space_group_name_H-M   'P 1'
#
loop_
_entity.id
_entity.type
_entity.pdbx_description
1 polymer ?
#
loop_
_entity_poly.entity_id
_entity_poly.type
_entity_poly.pdbx_seq_one_letter_code
_entity_poly.pdbx_strand_id
1 'polypeptide(L)'
;NYHLTAAVTKCAEAFKCEPMESVLSHEMRQYVLDHENAILLKSTPERRVNEFDFEEFQVFGIDIMMSTGRGKAIERGEKCTIFKRNVEIDVQNLKMKTSRDLIRAINKNHPTFPFTMRSFETERFRFGITECKSHSLVQPYPVLAEKGGEYVAQFKFTAILTPQGVVQLCGLPLDMSSVIPQFQIQDSELQTLLGQSFEGTLPAFYQPPQLPSFGPASADSDEKSDKPVMSFFLLLLFFFFGVHYIYVRGRGFSANQDNNAQKNTNANANKNKNKNKNKNKNQNQNKGNKNANKGASGQPVTTSNVSKENKMDID
;
A
#
# COMPACT_ATOMS: atom_id res chain seq x y z
N ASN A 1 -22.71 -3.39 -5.38
CA ASN A 1 -21.33 -2.82 -5.37
C ASN A 1 -20.68 -2.66 -6.77
N TYR A 2 -20.84 -3.60 -7.72
CA TYR A 2 -20.17 -3.57 -9.04
C TYR A 2 -20.43 -2.31 -9.90
N HIS A 3 -21.61 -1.71 -9.79
CA HIS A 3 -21.93 -0.47 -10.49
C HIS A 3 -20.97 0.69 -10.15
N LEU A 4 -20.52 0.78 -8.90
CA LEU A 4 -19.55 1.80 -8.50
C LEU A 4 -18.20 1.57 -9.15
N THR A 5 -17.71 0.33 -9.16
CA THR A 5 -16.46 -0.05 -9.83
C THR A 5 -16.49 0.30 -11.32
N ALA A 6 -17.62 0.03 -11.99
CA ALA A 6 -17.80 0.36 -13.41
C ALA A 6 -17.80 1.88 -13.66
N ALA A 7 -18.52 2.64 -12.84
CA ALA A 7 -18.56 4.10 -12.94
C ALA A 7 -17.17 4.73 -12.72
N VAL A 8 -16.44 4.27 -11.70
CA VAL A 8 -15.06 4.71 -11.43
C VAL A 8 -14.13 4.40 -12.61
N THR A 9 -14.28 3.24 -13.24
CA THR A 9 -13.47 2.86 -14.41
C THR A 9 -13.74 3.81 -15.58
N LYS A 10 -15.01 4.09 -15.90
CA LYS A 10 -15.37 5.09 -16.95
C LYS A 10 -14.80 6.48 -16.64
N CYS A 11 -14.87 6.93 -15.38
CA CYS A 11 -14.27 8.19 -14.96
C CYS A 11 -12.75 8.21 -15.20
N ALA A 12 -12.04 7.14 -14.82
CA ALA A 12 -10.59 7.07 -14.96
C ALA A 12 -10.15 7.10 -16.43
N GLU A 13 -10.86 6.36 -17.30
CA GLU A 13 -10.61 6.34 -18.75
C GLU A 13 -10.72 7.73 -19.38
N ALA A 14 -11.71 8.53 -18.98
CA ALA A 14 -11.89 9.89 -19.49
C ALA A 14 -10.69 10.82 -19.22
N PHE A 15 -9.97 10.59 -18.13
CA PHE A 15 -8.77 11.36 -17.75
C PHE A 15 -7.45 10.66 -18.11
N LYS A 16 -7.50 9.54 -18.85
CA LYS A 16 -6.33 8.70 -19.17
C LYS A 16 -5.56 8.24 -17.93
N CYS A 17 -6.30 7.95 -16.86
CA CYS A 17 -5.78 7.43 -15.61
C CYS A 17 -6.26 5.99 -15.41
N GLU A 18 -5.56 5.27 -14.54
CA GLU A 18 -5.90 3.91 -14.14
C GLU A 18 -6.21 3.86 -12.64
N PRO A 19 -7.36 3.28 -12.23
CA PRO A 19 -7.62 3.03 -10.83
C PRO A 19 -6.65 1.98 -10.27
N MET A 20 -6.25 2.13 -9.01
CA MET A 20 -5.28 1.22 -8.39
C MET A 20 -5.90 -0.14 -8.06
N GLU A 21 -5.30 -1.23 -8.55
CA GLU A 21 -5.78 -2.61 -8.39
C GLU A 21 -5.79 -3.10 -6.93
N SER A 22 -4.90 -2.54 -6.10
CA SER A 22 -4.75 -2.97 -4.71
C SER A 22 -5.80 -2.38 -3.76
N VAL A 23 -6.56 -1.37 -4.18
CA VAL A 23 -7.42 -0.56 -3.30
C VAL A 23 -8.83 -1.13 -3.17
N LEU A 24 -9.29 -1.20 -1.93
CA LEU A 24 -10.63 -1.63 -1.52
C LEU A 24 -11.26 -0.57 -0.63
N SER A 25 -12.55 -0.33 -0.84
CA SER A 25 -13.37 0.42 0.10
C SER A 25 -14.20 -0.56 0.93
N HIS A 26 -14.05 -0.55 2.24
CA HIS A 26 -14.69 -1.54 3.12
C HIS A 26 -15.90 -0.96 3.85
N GLU A 27 -16.91 -1.80 4.07
CA GLU A 27 -17.87 -1.57 5.15
C GLU A 27 -17.11 -1.57 6.48
N MET A 28 -17.47 -0.65 7.36
CA MET A 28 -16.91 -0.51 8.70
C MET A 28 -18.00 -0.80 9.73
N ARG A 29 -17.62 -1.59 10.74
CA ARG A 29 -18.46 -1.88 11.91
C ARG A 29 -17.71 -1.47 13.17
N GLN A 30 -18.37 -1.62 14.32
CA GLN A 30 -17.72 -1.35 15.59
C GLN A 30 -16.46 -2.21 15.72
N TYR A 31 -15.30 -1.55 15.82
CA TYR A 31 -13.97 -2.16 15.93
C TYR A 31 -13.50 -3.00 14.73
N VAL A 32 -14.24 -3.00 13.60
CA VAL A 32 -13.86 -3.72 12.38
C VAL A 32 -13.79 -2.72 11.22
N LEU A 33 -12.60 -2.50 10.68
CA LEU A 33 -12.36 -1.53 9.61
C LEU A 33 -12.43 -2.12 8.20
N ASP A 34 -12.34 -3.44 8.11
CA ASP A 34 -12.19 -4.25 6.91
C ASP A 34 -13.19 -5.38 6.93
N HIS A 35 -14.48 -5.03 6.99
CA HIS A 35 -15.53 -6.02 6.87
C HIS A 35 -15.48 -6.72 5.50
N GLU A 36 -16.11 -7.88 5.41
CA GLU A 36 -16.13 -8.73 4.20
C GLU A 36 -16.77 -8.02 3.00
N ASN A 37 -17.77 -7.18 3.26
CA ASN A 37 -18.41 -6.34 2.25
C ASN A 37 -17.43 -5.24 1.82
N ALA A 38 -16.87 -5.40 0.64
CA ALA A 38 -15.90 -4.47 0.07
C ALA A 38 -16.22 -4.11 -1.39
N ILE A 39 -15.96 -2.87 -1.76
CA ILE A 39 -16.06 -2.35 -3.12
C ILE A 39 -14.64 -2.37 -3.71
N LEU A 40 -14.49 -3.07 -4.82
CA LEU A 40 -13.25 -3.05 -5.61
C LEU A 40 -13.13 -1.72 -6.34
N LEU A 41 -11.95 -1.11 -6.31
CA LEU A 41 -11.71 0.08 -7.13
C LEU A 41 -11.49 -0.30 -8.61
N LYS A 42 -10.83 -1.44 -8.86
CA LYS A 42 -10.62 -2.01 -10.19
C LYS A 42 -10.89 -3.51 -10.16
N SER A 43 -11.66 -3.99 -11.12
CA SER A 43 -11.97 -5.42 -11.27
C SER A 43 -10.77 -6.15 -11.90
N THR A 44 -10.35 -7.25 -11.29
CA THR A 44 -9.31 -8.13 -11.83
C THR A 44 -9.75 -9.59 -11.69
N PRO A 45 -9.38 -10.49 -12.61
CA PRO A 45 -9.82 -11.89 -12.54
C PRO A 45 -9.31 -12.62 -11.29
N GLU A 46 -8.16 -12.19 -10.76
CA GLU A 46 -7.48 -12.74 -9.59
C GLU A 46 -8.13 -12.31 -8.27
N ARG A 47 -8.77 -11.13 -8.23
CA ARG A 47 -9.33 -10.55 -7.01
C ARG A 47 -10.83 -10.33 -7.18
N ARG A 48 -11.61 -11.17 -6.50
CA ARG A 48 -13.08 -11.09 -6.49
C ARG A 48 -13.56 -10.74 -5.10
N VAL A 49 -14.61 -9.92 -5.05
CA VAL A 49 -15.38 -9.65 -3.84
C VAL A 49 -16.79 -10.14 -4.06
N ASN A 50 -17.49 -10.46 -2.98
CA ASN A 50 -18.88 -10.90 -3.08
C ASN A 50 -19.74 -9.76 -3.61
N GLU A 51 -20.75 -10.12 -4.41
CA GLU A 51 -21.80 -9.17 -4.77
C GLU A 51 -22.65 -8.89 -3.54
N PHE A 52 -22.93 -7.62 -3.30
CA PHE A 52 -23.84 -7.21 -2.25
C PHE A 52 -24.55 -5.91 -2.62
N ASP A 53 -25.75 -5.79 -2.05
CA ASP A 53 -26.57 -4.60 -2.08
C ASP A 53 -26.34 -3.76 -0.83
N PHE A 54 -26.48 -2.45 -1.00
CA PHE A 54 -26.30 -1.50 0.09
C PHE A 54 -27.54 -1.48 0.98
N GLU A 55 -27.32 -1.50 2.29
CA GLU A 55 -28.39 -1.41 3.29
C GLU A 55 -28.31 -0.11 4.08
N GLU A 56 -29.45 0.31 4.63
CA GLU A 56 -29.53 1.47 5.51
C GLU A 56 -28.64 1.30 6.75
N PHE A 57 -28.08 2.40 7.22
CA PHE A 57 -27.19 2.50 8.38
C PHE A 57 -25.83 1.80 8.24
N GLN A 58 -25.49 1.30 7.04
CA GLN A 58 -24.15 0.84 6.76
C GLN A 58 -23.17 2.02 6.66
N VAL A 59 -21.96 1.81 7.17
CA VAL A 59 -20.87 2.79 7.14
C VAL A 59 -19.77 2.27 6.23
N PHE A 60 -19.31 3.10 5.29
CA PHE A 60 -18.24 2.73 4.37
C PHE A 60 -17.05 3.68 4.49
N GLY A 61 -15.85 3.10 4.53
CA GLY A 61 -14.60 3.81 4.28
C GLY A 61 -14.32 3.81 2.78
N ILE A 62 -14.72 4.87 2.09
CA ILE A 62 -14.50 5.03 0.65
C ILE A 62 -13.05 5.47 0.41
N ASP A 63 -12.33 4.68 -0.39
CA ASP A 63 -10.94 4.91 -0.77
C ASP A 63 -10.81 4.90 -2.30
N ILE A 64 -10.57 6.07 -2.88
CA ILE A 64 -10.40 6.28 -4.31
C ILE A 64 -8.94 6.63 -4.55
N MET A 65 -8.25 5.80 -5.34
CA MET A 65 -6.84 6.03 -5.68
C MET A 65 -6.60 5.84 -7.18
N MET A 66 -6.17 6.92 -7.83
CA MET A 66 -5.95 6.97 -9.28
C MET A 66 -4.47 7.14 -9.59
N SER A 67 -4.00 6.47 -10.64
CA SER A 67 -2.64 6.52 -11.14
C SER A 67 -2.60 7.06 -12.57
N THR A 68 -1.61 7.87 -12.92
CA THR A 68 -1.31 8.21 -14.33
C THR A 68 -0.61 7.06 -15.07
N GLY A 69 -0.15 6.05 -14.33
CA GLY A 69 0.57 4.89 -14.83
C GLY A 69 -0.33 3.69 -15.13
N ARG A 70 0.09 2.51 -14.69
CA ARG A 70 -0.62 1.24 -14.99
C ARG A 70 -1.63 0.82 -13.93
N GLY A 71 -1.71 1.53 -12.80
CA GLY A 71 -2.56 1.16 -11.67
C GLY A 71 -2.04 -0.05 -10.88
N LYS A 72 -0.76 -0.43 -11.09
CA LYS A 72 -0.13 -1.61 -10.48
C LYS A 72 0.96 -1.18 -9.51
N ALA A 73 0.59 -1.10 -8.24
CA ALA A 73 1.49 -0.77 -7.15
C ALA A 73 2.49 -1.92 -6.89
N ILE A 74 3.76 -1.57 -6.72
CA ILE A 74 4.82 -2.51 -6.34
C ILE A 74 5.54 -2.03 -5.08
N GLU A 75 6.04 -2.98 -4.29
CA GLU A 75 6.91 -2.67 -3.15
C GLU A 75 8.29 -2.24 -3.66
N ARG A 76 8.75 -1.05 -3.26
CA ARG A 76 10.07 -0.51 -3.66
C ARG A 76 11.18 -0.72 -2.64
N GLY A 77 11.00 -1.63 -1.68
CA GLY A 77 11.99 -1.93 -0.64
C GLY A 77 11.98 -0.94 0.53
N GLU A 78 11.00 -0.05 0.59
CA GLU A 78 10.78 0.81 1.76
C GLU A 78 10.30 0.00 2.96
N LYS A 79 10.74 0.42 4.15
CA LYS A 79 10.41 -0.31 5.39
C LYS A 79 8.94 -0.12 5.75
N CYS A 80 8.20 -1.21 5.89
CA CYS A 80 6.85 -1.21 6.45
C CYS A 80 6.88 -0.74 7.91
N THR A 81 6.13 0.33 8.22
CA THR A 81 6.05 0.91 9.57
C THR A 81 4.66 0.89 10.17
N ILE A 82 3.64 0.52 9.39
CA ILE A 82 2.24 0.46 9.81
C ILE A 82 1.81 -1.00 9.84
N PHE A 83 1.15 -1.39 10.93
CA PHE A 83 0.68 -2.75 11.15
C PHE A 83 -0.71 -2.70 11.78
N LYS A 84 -1.48 -3.78 11.64
CA LYS A 84 -2.75 -3.98 12.33
C LYS A 84 -2.75 -5.33 13.04
N ARG A 85 -3.37 -5.41 14.21
CA ARG A 85 -3.57 -6.67 14.94
C ARG A 85 -4.61 -7.53 14.23
N ASN A 86 -4.28 -8.79 13.97
CA ASN A 86 -5.24 -9.76 13.46
C ASN A 86 -5.92 -10.51 14.63
N VAL A 87 -7.04 -9.98 15.11
CA VAL A 87 -7.72 -10.49 16.32
C VAL A 87 -8.20 -11.93 16.19
N GLU A 88 -8.47 -12.41 14.97
CA GLU A 88 -8.93 -13.78 14.69
C GLU A 88 -7.89 -14.85 15.00
N ILE A 89 -6.60 -14.48 14.97
CA ILE A 89 -5.52 -15.41 15.25
C ILE A 89 -5.15 -15.31 16.72
N ASP A 90 -5.36 -16.43 17.41
CA ASP A 90 -5.00 -16.59 18.82
C ASP A 90 -3.50 -16.44 19.03
N VAL A 91 -3.15 -15.79 20.14
CA VAL A 91 -1.76 -15.58 20.56
C VAL A 91 -1.23 -16.87 21.18
N GLN A 92 -0.97 -17.87 20.34
CA GLN A 92 -0.37 -19.13 20.75
C GLN A 92 1.07 -19.20 20.21
N ASN A 93 1.95 -19.83 21.01
CA ASN A 93 3.29 -20.26 20.58
C ASN A 93 4.33 -19.15 20.27
N LEU A 94 4.23 -17.95 20.87
CA LEU A 94 5.32 -16.96 20.81
C LEU A 94 6.51 -17.38 21.69
N LYS A 95 7.67 -17.62 21.08
CA LYS A 95 8.89 -18.08 21.76
C LYS A 95 9.64 -16.94 22.43
N MET A 96 9.74 -15.78 21.78
CA MET A 96 10.52 -14.67 22.32
C MET A 96 9.73 -13.86 23.36
N LYS A 97 10.40 -13.48 24.46
CA LYS A 97 9.83 -12.59 25.47
C LYS A 97 9.43 -11.23 24.88
N THR A 98 10.27 -10.69 24.00
CA THR A 98 10.02 -9.41 23.31
C THR A 98 8.73 -9.42 22.49
N SER A 99 8.42 -10.53 21.81
CA SER A 99 7.20 -10.67 21.01
C SER A 99 5.96 -10.76 21.89
N ARG A 100 6.04 -11.50 23.01
CA ARG A 100 4.95 -11.56 24.01
C ARG A 100 4.69 -10.21 24.67
N ASP A 101 5.72 -9.47 25.00
CA ASP A 101 5.57 -8.14 25.59
C ASP A 101 5.02 -7.14 24.55
N LEU A 102 5.45 -7.24 23.29
CA LEU A 102 4.95 -6.42 22.19
C LEU A 102 3.45 -6.66 21.94
N ILE A 103 3.00 -7.92 21.81
CA ILE A 103 1.60 -8.21 21.54
C ILE A 103 0.68 -7.79 22.69
N ARG A 104 1.15 -7.89 23.95
CA ARG A 104 0.44 -7.34 25.12
C ARG A 104 0.29 -5.82 25.02
N ALA A 105 1.35 -5.12 24.65
CA ALA A 105 1.31 -3.67 24.47
C ALA A 105 0.39 -3.27 23.30
N ILE A 106 0.40 -4.02 22.20
CA ILE A 106 -0.52 -3.82 21.08
C ILE A 106 -1.97 -4.03 21.53
N ASN A 107 -2.30 -5.16 22.17
CA ASN A 107 -3.67 -5.44 22.62
C ASN A 107 -4.18 -4.40 23.63
N LYS A 108 -3.28 -3.80 24.43
CA LYS A 108 -3.64 -2.74 25.39
C LYS A 108 -3.92 -1.39 24.71
N ASN A 109 -3.08 -0.99 23.76
CA ASN A 109 -3.12 0.37 23.19
C ASN A 109 -3.87 0.45 21.84
N HIS A 110 -3.79 -0.60 21.04
CA HIS A 110 -4.25 -0.69 19.65
C HIS A 110 -4.86 -2.09 19.36
N PRO A 111 -5.95 -2.47 20.04
CA PRO A 111 -6.49 -3.83 19.96
C PRO A 111 -6.96 -4.21 18.54
N THR A 112 -7.57 -3.28 17.82
CA THR A 112 -8.20 -3.52 16.52
C THR A 112 -7.77 -2.53 15.44
N PHE A 113 -7.38 -1.32 15.84
CA PHE A 113 -6.99 -0.26 14.90
C PHE A 113 -5.51 -0.40 14.46
N PRO A 114 -5.17 0.05 13.23
CA PRO A 114 -3.79 0.13 12.78
C PRO A 114 -2.93 1.02 13.69
N PHE A 115 -1.66 0.65 13.81
CA PHE A 115 -0.69 1.35 14.63
C PHE A 115 0.64 1.52 13.88
N THR A 116 1.39 2.55 14.28
CA THR A 116 2.73 2.80 13.77
C THR A 116 3.79 2.20 14.70
N MET A 117 4.89 1.72 14.12
CA MET A 117 6.10 1.32 14.86
C MET A 117 6.59 2.41 15.83
N ARG A 118 6.34 3.70 15.52
CA ARG A 118 6.77 4.84 16.35
C ARG A 118 6.10 4.88 17.73
N SER A 119 4.96 4.20 17.92
CA SER A 119 4.27 4.13 19.21
C SER A 119 4.98 3.23 20.23
N PHE A 120 6.04 2.52 19.82
CA PHE A 120 6.76 1.54 20.63
C PHE A 120 8.26 1.82 20.66
N GLU A 121 8.96 1.26 21.65
CA GLU A 121 10.42 1.30 21.72
C GLU A 121 11.03 0.58 20.51
N THR A 122 11.80 1.31 19.70
CA THR A 122 12.22 0.89 18.35
C THR A 122 13.02 -0.42 18.36
N GLU A 123 13.98 -0.59 19.26
CA GLU A 123 14.82 -1.79 19.30
C GLU A 123 14.00 -3.05 19.64
N ARG A 124 13.17 -2.99 20.68
CA ARG A 124 12.32 -4.13 21.10
C ARG A 124 11.26 -4.46 20.06
N PHE A 125 10.71 -3.44 19.40
CA PHE A 125 9.72 -3.61 18.35
C PHE A 125 10.29 -4.40 17.16
N ARG A 126 11.50 -4.07 16.68
CA ARG A 126 12.11 -4.69 15.49
C ARG A 126 12.27 -6.21 15.64
N PHE A 127 12.66 -6.67 16.82
CA PHE A 127 12.78 -8.10 17.10
C PHE A 127 11.42 -8.77 17.27
N GLY A 128 10.52 -8.16 18.06
CA GLY A 128 9.20 -8.74 18.35
C GLY A 128 8.30 -8.84 17.12
N ILE A 129 8.29 -7.82 16.26
CA ILE A 129 7.39 -7.76 15.11
C ILE A 129 7.69 -8.82 14.06
N THR A 130 8.94 -9.30 13.98
CA THR A 130 9.34 -10.31 12.98
C THR A 130 8.66 -11.65 13.26
N GLU A 131 8.64 -12.08 14.53
CA GLU A 131 7.93 -13.29 14.95
C GLU A 131 6.40 -13.10 14.84
N CYS A 132 5.87 -11.95 15.27
CA CYS A 132 4.44 -11.66 15.17
C CYS A 132 3.92 -11.70 13.72
N LYS A 133 4.71 -11.18 12.76
CA LYS A 133 4.38 -11.29 11.31
C LYS A 133 4.43 -12.72 10.82
N SER A 134 5.46 -13.48 11.22
CA SER A 134 5.62 -14.88 10.80
C SER A 134 4.47 -15.77 11.28
N HIS A 135 3.86 -15.42 12.41
CA HIS A 135 2.70 -16.11 12.98
C HIS A 135 1.37 -15.45 12.57
N SER A 136 1.39 -14.50 11.63
CA SER A 136 0.22 -13.75 11.14
C SER A 136 -0.58 -12.99 12.22
N LEU A 137 -0.03 -12.82 13.43
CA LEU A 137 -0.68 -12.09 14.52
C LEU A 137 -0.87 -10.60 14.20
N VAL A 138 -0.06 -10.08 13.28
CA VAL A 138 -0.13 -8.71 12.78
C VAL A 138 -0.08 -8.72 11.25
N GLN A 139 -0.91 -7.88 10.64
CA GLN A 139 -0.94 -7.66 9.21
C GLN A 139 -0.11 -6.40 8.88
N PRO A 140 0.89 -6.50 7.98
CA PRO A 140 1.65 -5.34 7.52
C PRO A 140 0.87 -4.53 6.48
N TYR A 141 1.06 -3.21 6.52
CA TYR A 141 0.64 -2.29 5.45
C TYR A 141 1.90 -1.79 4.73
N PRO A 142 2.37 -2.53 3.71
CA PRO A 142 3.60 -2.20 3.01
C PRO A 142 3.47 -0.86 2.27
N VAL A 143 4.59 -0.18 2.10
CA VAL A 143 4.66 1.04 1.28
C VAL A 143 4.71 0.62 -0.17
N LEU A 144 3.63 0.91 -0.88
CA LEU A 144 3.49 0.64 -2.30
C LEU A 144 3.79 1.90 -3.11
N ALA A 145 4.41 1.73 -4.27
CA ALA A 145 4.71 2.83 -5.17
C ALA A 145 4.48 2.43 -6.63
N GLU A 146 4.13 3.42 -7.43
CA GLU A 146 4.02 3.30 -8.87
C GLU A 146 5.40 3.37 -9.56
N LYS A 147 5.40 3.26 -10.90
CA LYS A 147 6.59 3.52 -11.70
C LYS A 147 7.11 4.95 -11.45
N GLY A 148 8.44 5.11 -11.40
CA GLY A 148 9.03 6.44 -11.22
C GLY A 148 8.67 7.35 -12.40
N GLY A 149 8.21 8.57 -12.09
CA GLY A 149 7.71 9.54 -13.05
C GLY A 149 6.19 9.61 -13.14
N GLU A 150 5.48 8.64 -12.56
CA GLU A 150 4.01 8.62 -12.48
C GLU A 150 3.51 9.29 -11.20
N TYR A 151 2.25 9.74 -11.23
CA TYR A 151 1.58 10.36 -10.12
C TYR A 151 0.42 9.50 -9.63
N VAL A 152 0.21 9.51 -8.31
CA VAL A 152 -0.92 8.83 -7.67
C VAL A 152 -1.67 9.84 -6.82
N ALA A 153 -2.97 9.97 -7.05
CA ALA A 153 -3.87 10.80 -6.25
C ALA A 153 -4.77 9.89 -5.41
N GLN A 154 -4.98 10.24 -4.14
CA GLN A 154 -5.84 9.49 -3.22
C GLN A 154 -6.84 10.42 -2.54
N PHE A 155 -8.11 10.02 -2.59
CA PHE A 155 -9.19 10.63 -1.83
C PHE A 155 -9.84 9.57 -0.95
N LYS A 156 -9.89 9.84 0.35
CA LYS A 156 -10.48 8.95 1.34
C LYS A 156 -11.49 9.71 2.18
N PHE A 157 -12.66 9.13 2.34
CA PHE A 157 -13.72 9.66 3.18
C PHE A 157 -14.55 8.54 3.80
N THR A 158 -15.28 8.86 4.86
CA THR A 158 -16.25 7.95 5.47
C THR A 158 -17.65 8.44 5.16
N ALA A 159 -18.49 7.54 4.67
CA ALA A 159 -19.90 7.81 4.40
C ALA A 159 -20.80 6.84 5.19
N ILE A 160 -21.94 7.34 5.65
CA ILE A 160 -23.02 6.56 6.24
C ILE A 160 -24.19 6.59 5.26
N LEU A 161 -24.82 5.44 5.04
CA LEU A 161 -26.08 5.35 4.33
C LEU A 161 -27.23 5.59 5.31
N THR A 162 -28.06 6.59 5.07
CA THR A 162 -29.25 6.87 5.89
C THR A 162 -30.50 6.76 5.01
N PRO A 163 -31.70 6.56 5.61
CA PRO A 163 -32.95 6.54 4.84
C PRO A 163 -33.19 7.84 4.05
N GLN A 164 -32.60 8.96 4.50
CA GLN A 164 -32.71 10.27 3.86
C GLN A 164 -31.64 10.52 2.77
N GLY A 165 -30.69 9.60 2.59
CA GLY A 165 -29.58 9.72 1.64
C GLY A 165 -28.21 9.45 2.25
N VAL A 166 -27.15 9.79 1.51
CA VAL A 166 -25.76 9.52 1.94
C VAL A 166 -25.23 10.68 2.78
N VAL A 167 -24.69 10.38 3.96
CA VAL A 167 -24.05 11.36 4.84
C VAL A 167 -22.55 11.14 4.81
N GLN A 168 -21.80 12.09 4.27
CA GLN A 168 -20.33 12.09 4.37
C GLN A 168 -19.92 12.64 5.74
N LEU A 169 -19.24 11.84 6.54
CA LEU A 169 -18.81 12.23 7.90
C LEU A 169 -17.49 12.99 7.91
N CYS A 170 -16.53 12.55 7.09
CA CYS A 170 -15.20 13.10 7.03
C CYS A 170 -14.69 13.11 5.60
N GLY A 171 -13.58 13.78 5.35
CA GLY A 171 -13.00 13.93 4.03
C GLY A 171 -12.20 15.22 3.97
N LEU A 172 -11.21 15.28 3.10
CA LEU A 172 -10.45 16.51 2.90
C LEU A 172 -11.27 17.48 2.04
N PRO A 173 -11.33 18.78 2.40
CA PRO A 173 -11.89 19.77 1.50
C PRO A 173 -11.06 19.79 0.23
N LEU A 174 -11.74 19.80 -0.92
CA LEU A 174 -11.12 19.79 -2.23
C LEU A 174 -11.20 21.18 -2.84
N ASP A 175 -10.07 21.89 -2.87
CA ASP A 175 -9.97 23.15 -3.60
C ASP A 175 -9.63 22.86 -5.07
N MET A 176 -10.65 22.99 -5.92
CA MET A 176 -10.53 22.78 -7.37
C MET A 176 -10.13 24.06 -8.13
N SER A 177 -9.96 25.20 -7.45
CA SER A 177 -9.68 26.49 -8.12
C SER A 177 -8.36 26.49 -8.92
N SER A 178 -7.40 25.67 -8.51
CA SER A 178 -6.10 25.52 -9.17
C SER A 178 -6.01 24.36 -10.16
N VAL A 179 -7.06 23.53 -10.24
CA VAL A 179 -7.09 22.36 -11.12
C VAL A 179 -7.65 22.76 -12.48
N ILE A 180 -6.77 22.85 -13.48
CA ILE A 180 -7.15 23.12 -14.86
C ILE A 180 -7.10 21.79 -15.63
N PRO A 181 -8.23 21.11 -15.84
CA PRO A 181 -8.24 19.81 -16.48
C PRO A 181 -7.96 19.94 -17.98
N GLN A 182 -7.04 19.11 -18.49
CA GLN A 182 -6.79 18.98 -19.93
C GLN A 182 -7.79 18.07 -20.63
N PHE A 183 -8.41 17.16 -19.87
CA PHE A 183 -9.38 16.18 -20.35
C PHE A 183 -10.74 16.44 -19.71
N GLN A 184 -11.80 16.00 -20.38
CA GLN A 184 -13.17 16.12 -19.90
C GLN A 184 -13.91 14.82 -20.16
N ILE A 185 -14.85 14.50 -19.28
CA ILE A 185 -15.74 13.34 -19.43
C ILE A 185 -16.64 13.58 -20.65
N GLN A 186 -16.66 12.64 -21.60
CA GLN A 186 -17.47 12.72 -22.82
C GLN A 186 -18.72 11.82 -22.77
N ASP A 187 -18.77 10.87 -21.84
CA ASP A 187 -19.87 9.92 -21.71
C ASP A 187 -21.13 10.63 -21.17
N SER A 188 -22.21 10.59 -21.96
CA SER A 188 -23.46 11.32 -21.68
C SER A 188 -24.17 10.81 -20.41
N GLU A 189 -24.14 9.49 -20.18
CA GLU A 189 -24.72 8.87 -18.98
C GLU A 189 -23.97 9.33 -17.72
N LEU A 190 -22.64 9.33 -17.78
CA LEU A 190 -21.79 9.75 -16.67
C LEU A 190 -21.86 11.26 -16.41
N GLN A 191 -21.95 12.08 -17.46
CA GLN A 191 -22.20 13.52 -17.31
C GLN A 191 -23.55 13.79 -16.64
N THR A 192 -24.59 13.04 -17.03
CA THR A 192 -25.91 13.14 -16.40
C THR A 192 -25.83 12.76 -14.92
N LEU A 193 -25.15 11.66 -14.59
CA LEU A 193 -24.96 11.21 -13.20
C LEU A 193 -24.20 12.24 -12.35
N LEU A 194 -23.11 12.80 -12.87
CA LEU A 194 -22.30 13.80 -12.17
C LEU A 194 -22.95 15.18 -12.11
N GLY A 195 -23.88 15.47 -13.02
CA GLY A 195 -24.68 16.69 -13.03
C GLY A 195 -25.87 16.67 -12.07
N GLN A 196 -26.23 15.50 -11.53
CA GLN A 196 -27.26 15.40 -10.49
C GLN A 196 -26.78 16.07 -9.21
N SER A 197 -27.69 16.80 -8.56
CA SER A 197 -27.42 17.34 -7.23
C SER A 197 -27.20 16.19 -6.24
N PHE A 198 -26.15 16.27 -5.45
CA PHE A 198 -25.92 15.31 -4.37
C PHE A 198 -27.03 15.43 -3.32
N GLU A 199 -27.93 14.44 -3.26
CA GLU A 199 -29.02 14.32 -2.29
C GLU A 199 -28.51 13.73 -0.96
N GLY A 200 -27.56 14.41 -0.33
CA GLY A 200 -26.91 13.94 0.88
C GLY A 200 -26.41 15.06 1.76
N THR A 201 -25.91 14.70 2.94
CA THR A 201 -25.34 15.67 3.87
C THR A 201 -23.82 15.65 3.75
N LEU A 202 -23.25 16.79 3.41
CA LEU A 202 -21.80 17.01 3.43
C LEU A 202 -21.40 17.54 4.82
N PRO A 203 -20.17 17.26 5.29
CA PRO A 203 -19.69 17.84 6.54
C PRO A 203 -19.74 19.37 6.47
N ALA A 204 -20.00 20.04 7.58
CA ALA A 204 -20.09 21.51 7.62
C ALA A 204 -18.80 22.24 7.15
N PHE A 205 -17.66 21.55 7.17
CA PHE A 205 -16.36 22.04 6.68
C PHE A 205 -16.09 21.71 5.20
N TYR A 206 -16.96 20.93 4.55
CA TYR A 206 -16.84 20.59 3.14
C TYR A 206 -17.71 21.53 2.31
N GLN A 207 -17.07 22.44 1.58
CA GLN A 207 -17.75 23.19 0.53
C GLN A 207 -17.76 22.32 -0.73
N PRO A 208 -18.92 22.13 -1.40
CA PRO A 208 -18.96 21.37 -2.64
C PRO A 208 -17.98 22.01 -3.65
N PRO A 209 -17.10 21.21 -4.28
CA PRO A 209 -16.18 21.74 -5.27
C PRO A 209 -17.00 22.39 -6.39
N GLN A 210 -16.72 23.65 -6.69
CA GLN A 210 -17.30 24.32 -7.83
C GLN A 210 -16.75 23.65 -9.09
N LEU A 211 -17.56 22.83 -9.75
CA LEU A 211 -17.19 22.28 -11.05
C LEU A 211 -17.00 23.45 -12.01
N PRO A 212 -15.92 23.47 -12.82
CA PRO A 212 -15.79 24.47 -13.87
C PRO A 212 -17.02 24.39 -14.78
N SER A 213 -17.69 25.52 -15.01
CA SER A 213 -18.89 25.55 -15.86
C SER A 213 -18.49 25.19 -17.30
N PHE A 214 -18.93 24.03 -17.77
CA PHE A 214 -18.82 23.67 -19.18
C PHE A 214 -19.97 24.36 -19.92
N GLY A 215 -19.71 25.56 -20.45
CA GLY A 215 -20.60 26.18 -21.42
C GLY A 215 -20.57 25.40 -22.74
N PRO A 216 -21.68 25.32 -23.50
CA PRO A 216 -21.61 24.85 -24.87
C PRO A 216 -20.64 25.75 -25.63
N ALA A 217 -19.83 25.18 -26.52
CA ALA A 217 -19.03 25.96 -27.44
C ALA A 217 -19.97 26.85 -28.25
N SER A 218 -20.12 28.11 -27.85
CA SER A 218 -20.80 29.11 -28.65
C SER A 218 -19.89 29.43 -29.82
N ALA A 219 -20.22 28.80 -30.95
CA ALA A 219 -20.00 29.42 -32.23
C ALA A 219 -20.82 30.71 -32.26
N ASP A 220 -20.17 31.83 -31.93
CA ASP A 220 -20.67 33.18 -32.15
C ASP A 220 -19.63 33.87 -33.03
N SER A 221 -19.88 33.92 -34.34
CA SER A 221 -20.67 34.95 -35.03
C SER A 221 -19.81 36.18 -35.31
N ASP A 222 -19.52 36.35 -36.59
CA ASP A 222 -18.76 37.45 -37.17
C ASP A 222 -19.39 38.80 -36.82
N GLU A 223 -18.67 39.65 -36.10
CA GLU A 223 -18.93 41.09 -36.08
C GLU A 223 -17.70 41.86 -36.57
N LYS A 224 -17.79 42.32 -37.82
CA LYS A 224 -16.88 43.25 -38.47
C LYS A 224 -16.86 44.58 -37.71
N SER A 225 -15.67 45.07 -37.38
CA SER A 225 -15.43 46.52 -37.28
C SER A 225 -14.09 46.88 -37.92
N ASP A 226 -14.16 47.90 -38.78
CA ASP A 226 -13.11 48.35 -39.69
C ASP A 226 -11.99 49.14 -38.97
N LYS A 227 -10.75 48.68 -39.17
CA LYS A 227 -9.43 49.34 -39.33
C LYS A 227 -9.32 50.89 -39.21
N PRO A 228 -8.16 51.43 -38.75
CA PRO A 228 -7.03 51.55 -39.68
C PRO A 228 -5.66 51.09 -39.15
N VAL A 229 -4.88 50.68 -40.14
CA VAL A 229 -3.50 50.21 -40.11
C VAL A 229 -2.56 51.41 -40.03
N MET A 230 -1.68 51.45 -39.04
CA MET A 230 -0.35 52.07 -39.12
C MET A 230 0.53 51.30 -38.12
N SER A 231 1.48 50.46 -38.53
CA SER A 231 2.75 50.78 -39.19
C SER A 231 3.89 50.56 -38.19
N PHE A 232 4.81 49.67 -38.58
CA PHE A 232 6.17 49.51 -38.09
C PHE A 232 6.37 48.73 -36.77
N PHE A 233 6.80 47.47 -36.81
CA PHE A 233 8.18 47.09 -37.18
C PHE A 233 9.22 47.72 -36.25
N LEU A 234 9.07 47.56 -34.92
CA LEU A 234 10.19 47.60 -33.97
C LEU A 234 9.70 47.14 -32.59
N LEU A 235 10.08 45.94 -32.16
CA LEU A 235 10.83 45.67 -30.91
C LEU A 235 10.71 44.17 -30.54
N LEU A 236 11.18 43.34 -31.47
CA LEU A 236 11.58 41.98 -31.19
C LEU A 236 12.94 42.05 -30.48
N LEU A 237 12.94 42.37 -29.19
CA LEU A 237 14.16 42.42 -28.38
C LEU A 237 13.92 42.44 -26.87
N PHE A 238 13.08 41.54 -26.35
CA PHE A 238 13.14 41.13 -24.93
C PHE A 238 12.64 39.68 -24.76
N PHE A 239 13.28 38.75 -25.48
CA PHE A 239 13.36 37.35 -25.07
C PHE A 239 14.76 37.18 -24.47
N PHE A 240 14.89 37.13 -23.14
CA PHE A 240 15.83 36.30 -22.38
C PHE A 240 15.72 36.66 -20.88
N PHE A 241 15.46 35.64 -20.06
CA PHE A 241 15.29 35.63 -18.58
C PHE A 241 13.95 36.17 -18.05
N GLY A 242 13.17 35.44 -17.26
CA GLY A 242 13.37 34.13 -16.65
C GLY A 242 12.10 33.76 -15.89
N VAL A 243 11.49 32.65 -16.30
CA VAL A 243 10.30 32.05 -15.70
C VAL A 243 10.65 31.51 -14.31
N HIS A 244 9.91 31.96 -13.29
CA HIS A 244 9.99 31.45 -11.93
C HIS A 244 9.19 30.13 -11.85
N TYR A 245 9.88 28.99 -11.95
CA TYR A 245 9.33 27.68 -11.57
C TYR A 245 9.53 27.46 -10.06
N ILE A 246 8.44 27.25 -9.34
CA ILE A 246 8.46 26.77 -7.96
C ILE A 246 8.89 25.30 -7.99
N TYR A 247 10.00 25.05 -7.32
CA TYR A 247 10.73 23.80 -7.28
C TYR A 247 10.56 23.16 -5.90
N VAL A 248 9.93 21.99 -5.82
CA VAL A 248 10.00 21.12 -4.64
C VAL A 248 10.84 19.89 -5.00
N ARG A 249 12.17 20.01 -4.81
CA ARG A 249 13.11 18.89 -4.92
C ARG A 249 12.93 17.97 -3.72
N GLY A 250 12.51 16.74 -3.97
CA GLY A 250 12.83 15.64 -3.06
C GLY A 250 14.34 15.55 -2.90
N ARG A 251 14.84 15.54 -1.66
CA ARG A 251 16.25 15.29 -1.36
C ARG A 251 16.65 13.93 -1.93
N GLY A 252 17.29 13.94 -3.09
CA GLY A 252 18.07 12.82 -3.59
C GLY A 252 19.29 12.63 -2.70
N PHE A 253 19.39 11.46 -2.08
CA PHE A 253 20.62 10.98 -1.47
C PHE A 253 21.68 10.83 -2.57
N SER A 254 22.81 11.50 -2.42
CA SER A 254 23.96 11.37 -3.30
C SER A 254 24.50 9.95 -3.23
N ALA A 255 24.46 9.24 -4.37
CA ALA A 255 25.12 7.96 -4.55
C ALA A 255 26.64 8.21 -4.53
N ASN A 256 27.27 7.81 -3.42
CA ASN A 256 28.72 7.83 -3.28
C ASN A 256 29.28 6.59 -4.01
N GLN A 257 29.36 6.70 -5.34
CA GLN A 257 29.84 5.67 -6.25
C GLN A 257 31.37 5.70 -6.36
N ASP A 258 32.10 5.58 -5.25
CA ASP A 258 33.57 5.41 -5.27
C ASP A 258 34.14 4.52 -4.14
N ASN A 259 33.30 3.91 -3.30
CA ASN A 259 33.78 3.06 -2.19
C ASN A 259 33.59 1.54 -2.38
N ASN A 260 33.12 1.09 -3.55
CA ASN A 260 32.88 -0.34 -3.83
C ASN A 260 34.01 -1.04 -4.62
N ALA A 261 34.98 -0.32 -5.16
CA ALA A 261 36.13 -0.92 -5.85
C ALA A 261 37.20 -1.48 -4.87
N GLN A 262 37.32 -0.91 -3.67
CA GLN A 262 38.34 -1.31 -2.67
C GLN A 262 37.87 -2.37 -1.66
N LYS A 263 36.56 -2.67 -1.59
CA LYS A 263 36.03 -3.79 -0.78
C LYS A 263 36.06 -5.15 -1.49
N ASN A 264 36.02 -5.16 -2.83
CA ASN A 264 36.04 -6.41 -3.60
C ASN A 264 37.44 -7.01 -3.80
N THR A 265 38.51 -6.24 -3.58
CA THR A 265 39.89 -6.78 -3.57
C THR A 265 40.23 -7.46 -2.24
N ASN A 266 39.72 -6.94 -1.12
CA ASN A 266 39.95 -7.52 0.22
C ASN A 266 39.08 -8.75 0.53
N ALA A 267 37.91 -8.90 -0.10
CA ALA A 267 37.09 -10.11 0.02
C ALA A 267 37.70 -11.32 -0.71
N ASN A 268 38.38 -11.10 -1.84
CA ASN A 268 39.05 -12.15 -2.61
C ASN A 268 40.38 -12.61 -1.98
N ALA A 269 41.07 -11.74 -1.24
CA ALA A 269 42.26 -12.12 -0.46
C ALA A 269 41.93 -13.04 0.73
N ASN A 270 40.77 -12.84 1.39
CA ASN A 270 40.36 -13.67 2.53
C ASN A 270 39.73 -15.01 2.14
N LYS A 271 39.12 -15.14 0.95
CA LYS A 271 38.67 -16.44 0.42
C LYS A 271 39.85 -17.37 0.07
N ASN A 272 40.96 -16.83 -0.41
CA ASN A 272 42.15 -17.64 -0.74
C ASN A 272 42.96 -18.07 0.50
N LYS A 273 42.94 -17.30 1.61
CA LYS A 273 43.55 -17.75 2.89
C LYS A 273 42.76 -18.89 3.57
N ASN A 274 41.42 -18.90 3.49
CA ASN A 274 40.61 -19.96 4.09
C ASN A 274 40.58 -21.27 3.27
N LYS A 275 40.78 -21.22 1.95
CA LYS A 275 40.95 -22.44 1.13
C LYS A 275 42.27 -23.18 1.42
N ASN A 276 43.35 -22.46 1.72
CA ASN A 276 44.64 -23.08 2.08
C ASN A 276 44.67 -23.63 3.53
N LYS A 277 43.89 -23.08 4.46
CA LYS A 277 43.76 -23.64 5.82
C LYS A 277 42.96 -24.95 5.86
N ASN A 278 41.94 -25.10 5.01
CA ASN A 278 41.16 -26.35 4.95
C ASN A 278 41.84 -27.49 4.18
N LYS A 279 42.77 -27.20 3.25
CA LYS A 279 43.60 -28.24 2.64
C LYS A 279 44.64 -28.84 3.60
N ASN A 280 45.20 -28.04 4.52
CA ASN A 280 46.16 -28.53 5.52
C ASN A 280 45.54 -29.27 6.71
N LYS A 281 44.22 -29.12 6.97
CA LYS A 281 43.52 -29.93 7.99
C LYS A 281 43.12 -31.32 7.47
N ASN A 282 42.77 -31.45 6.19
CA ASN A 282 42.40 -32.75 5.61
C ASN A 282 43.60 -33.66 5.26
N GLN A 283 44.84 -33.16 5.28
CA GLN A 283 46.03 -34.01 5.16
C GLN A 283 46.55 -34.55 6.51
N ASN A 284 46.12 -33.99 7.65
CA ASN A 284 46.54 -34.44 8.98
C ASN A 284 45.52 -35.37 9.70
N GLN A 285 44.33 -35.60 9.14
CA GLN A 285 43.39 -36.61 9.66
C GLN A 285 43.50 -37.99 8.96
N ASN A 286 44.23 -38.08 7.83
CA ASN A 286 44.40 -39.33 7.07
C ASN A 286 45.70 -40.11 7.40
N LYS A 287 46.40 -39.76 8.47
CA LYS A 287 47.58 -40.49 8.98
C LYS A 287 47.41 -41.08 10.39
N GLY A 288 46.19 -41.06 10.95
CA GLY A 288 45.93 -41.47 12.33
C GLY A 288 45.06 -42.71 12.54
N ASN A 289 44.56 -43.38 11.48
CA ASN A 289 43.66 -44.52 11.66
C ASN A 289 43.93 -45.67 10.68
N LYS A 290 45.14 -46.24 10.81
CA LYS A 290 45.45 -47.61 10.39
C LYS A 290 46.19 -48.26 11.55
N ASN A 291 45.43 -48.77 12.54
CA ASN A 291 45.80 -49.87 13.44
C ASN A 291 44.74 -50.00 14.55
N ALA A 292 43.66 -50.72 14.27
CA ALA A 292 42.89 -51.48 15.24
C ALA A 292 41.94 -52.38 14.47
N ASN A 293 42.39 -53.61 14.23
CA ASN A 293 41.62 -54.67 13.59
C ASN A 293 41.00 -55.55 14.69
N LYS A 294 39.89 -56.20 14.34
CA LYS A 294 39.29 -57.42 14.92
C LYS A 294 38.27 -57.27 16.06
N GLY A 295 37.05 -57.78 15.78
CA GLY A 295 36.36 -58.63 16.75
C GLY A 295 34.83 -58.64 16.73
N ALA A 296 34.27 -59.69 16.14
CA ALA A 296 33.06 -60.42 16.55
C ALA A 296 31.63 -59.91 16.22
N SER A 297 30.98 -60.80 15.46
CA SER A 297 29.57 -61.07 15.16
C SER A 297 28.60 -61.19 16.35
N GLY A 298 27.31 -60.91 16.10
CA GLY A 298 26.18 -61.42 16.92
C GLY A 298 24.82 -60.79 16.55
N GLN A 299 23.85 -61.65 16.20
CA GLN A 299 22.48 -61.35 15.74
C GLN A 299 21.48 -61.06 16.90
N PRO A 300 20.18 -60.70 16.63
CA PRO A 300 19.33 -59.88 17.49
C PRO A 300 18.43 -60.67 18.45
N VAL A 301 17.92 -60.01 19.50
CA VAL A 301 16.87 -60.54 20.39
C VAL A 301 15.70 -59.55 20.50
N THR A 302 14.53 -60.06 20.14
CA THR A 302 13.18 -59.54 20.43
C THR A 302 12.78 -59.79 21.88
N THR A 303 12.10 -58.83 22.53
CA THR A 303 11.01 -59.13 23.48
C THR A 303 10.11 -57.93 23.69
N SER A 304 8.82 -58.20 23.49
CA SER A 304 7.61 -57.49 23.89
C SER A 304 7.49 -57.24 25.40
N ASN A 305 6.83 -56.15 25.82
CA ASN A 305 5.53 -56.20 26.52
C ASN A 305 5.11 -54.86 27.19
N VAL A 306 3.83 -54.51 26.93
CA VAL A 306 2.79 -54.12 27.90
C VAL A 306 2.79 -52.69 28.49
N SER A 307 1.84 -51.92 27.95
CA SER A 307 0.84 -51.00 28.54
C SER A 307 1.02 -50.42 29.96
N LYS A 308 0.70 -49.12 30.05
CA LYS A 308 -0.24 -48.58 31.04
C LYS A 308 -0.83 -47.24 30.57
N GLU A 309 -2.15 -47.27 30.33
CA GLU A 309 -3.03 -46.10 30.31
C GLU A 309 -3.02 -45.43 31.69
N ASN A 310 -3.20 -44.11 31.74
CA ASN A 310 -3.82 -43.44 32.86
C ASN A 310 -4.76 -42.35 32.32
N LYS A 311 -6.04 -42.47 32.73
CA LYS A 311 -7.17 -41.57 32.50
C LYS A 311 -7.20 -40.48 33.58
N MET A 312 -7.72 -39.31 33.16
CA MET A 312 -8.60 -38.34 33.85
C MET A 312 -8.22 -37.83 35.25
N ASP A 313 -8.29 -36.51 35.45
CA ASP A 313 -9.49 -35.91 36.06
C ASP A 313 -9.60 -34.42 35.76
N ILE A 314 -10.85 -34.00 35.57
CA ILE A 314 -11.36 -32.64 35.41
C ILE A 314 -11.88 -32.22 36.78
N ASP A 315 -11.53 -31.01 37.19
CA ASP A 315 -12.33 -30.12 38.05
C ASP A 315 -12.13 -28.67 37.55
#